data_AF-B6A805-F1
#
_entry.id   AF-B6A805-F1
#
_cell.length_a   1.000
_cell.length_b   1.000
_cell.length_c   1.000
_cell.angle_alpha   90.00
_cell.angle_beta   90.00
_cell.angle_gamma   90.00
#
_symmetry.space_group_name_H-M   'P 1'
#
loop_
_entity.id
_entity.type
_entity.pdbx_description
1 polymer ?
#
loop_
_entity_poly.entity_id
_entity_poly.type
_entity_poly.pdbx_seq_one_letter_code
_entity_poly.pdbx_strand_id
1 'polypeptide(L)'
;IAFRSLSVNVDTVSVCYWLRGAHEVDFPLHGGMNFHETNLPLHENGMSISAFAGDKLLYSKTYYSIGGGFIVDEENFGKAASNQVSVPYPFNSARDLQKHCKETGLSLSGLVLQNELALHTKEELNAHFSAIWEVMKSGIERGINTEGLLPGPMRIPRRAAALRRMLVTNDKNNTDPMMVVDWINMYALAVNEENAAGG
;
A
#
# COMPACT_ATOMS: atom_id res chain seq x y z
N ILE A 1 3.10 -7.36 -20.26
CA ILE A 1 1.88 -8.19 -20.09
C ILE A 1 1.20 -7.67 -18.83
N ALA A 2 0.10 -6.94 -18.99
CA ALA A 2 -0.52 -6.18 -17.92
C ALA A 2 -1.43 -7.08 -17.08
N PHE A 3 -1.16 -7.23 -15.78
CA PHE A 3 -2.11 -7.81 -14.84
C PHE A 3 -3.32 -6.89 -14.76
N ARG A 4 -4.42 -7.32 -15.40
CA ARG A 4 -5.70 -6.63 -15.37
C ARG A 4 -6.66 -7.49 -14.57
N SER A 5 -6.62 -7.27 -13.25
CA SER A 5 -7.59 -7.63 -12.20
C SER A 5 -8.19 -9.03 -12.27
N LEU A 6 -7.80 -9.89 -11.32
CA LEU A 6 -8.58 -11.06 -10.91
C LEU A 6 -9.53 -10.60 -9.81
N SER A 7 -10.85 -10.76 -10.00
CA SER A 7 -11.85 -10.53 -8.95
C SER A 7 -12.44 -11.88 -8.57
N VAL A 8 -12.33 -12.23 -7.29
CA VAL A 8 -12.90 -13.46 -6.73
C VAL A 8 -13.95 -13.03 -5.71
N ASN A 9 -15.22 -13.38 -5.95
CA ASN A 9 -16.29 -13.17 -4.99
C ASN A 9 -16.32 -14.38 -4.05
N VAL A 10 -15.90 -14.20 -2.80
CA VAL A 10 -15.62 -15.29 -1.87
C VAL A 10 -16.90 -15.93 -1.30
N ASP A 11 -18.06 -15.28 -1.46
CA ASP A 11 -19.29 -15.69 -0.78
C ASP A 11 -20.15 -16.68 -1.58
N THR A 12 -19.82 -17.02 -2.85
CA THR A 12 -20.70 -17.87 -3.68
C THR A 12 -20.06 -18.75 -4.76
N VAL A 13 -18.74 -18.81 -4.92
CA VAL A 13 -18.21 -19.07 -6.27
C VAL A 13 -17.92 -20.55 -6.60
N SER A 14 -18.68 -21.07 -7.56
CA SER A 14 -18.26 -22.10 -8.54
C SER A 14 -17.69 -21.49 -9.83
N VAL A 15 -17.79 -20.17 -10.03
CA VAL A 15 -17.41 -19.43 -11.26
C VAL A 15 -16.49 -18.23 -10.98
N CYS A 16 -15.28 -18.22 -11.55
CA CYS A 16 -14.36 -17.08 -11.56
C CYS A 16 -14.41 -16.35 -12.91
N TYR A 17 -14.26 -15.02 -12.87
CA TYR A 17 -14.26 -14.17 -14.04
C TYR A 17 -12.83 -13.84 -14.49
N TRP A 18 -12.43 -14.39 -15.63
CA TRP A 18 -11.15 -14.08 -16.29
C TRP A 18 -11.30 -12.96 -17.32
N LEU A 19 -10.20 -12.26 -17.62
CA LEU A 19 -10.13 -11.21 -18.64
C LEU A 19 -11.20 -10.10 -18.46
N ARG A 20 -11.31 -9.53 -17.25
CA ARG A 20 -12.30 -8.48 -16.92
C ARG A 20 -13.76 -8.93 -17.12
N GLY A 21 -14.07 -10.19 -16.86
CA GLY A 21 -15.44 -10.72 -16.97
C GLY A 21 -15.83 -11.23 -18.35
N ALA A 22 -14.88 -11.38 -19.28
CA ALA A 22 -15.17 -11.89 -20.62
C ALA A 22 -15.34 -13.42 -20.66
N HIS A 23 -14.75 -14.14 -19.72
CA HIS A 23 -14.80 -15.60 -19.68
C HIS A 23 -15.11 -16.10 -18.27
N GLU A 24 -16.13 -16.95 -18.18
CA GLU A 24 -16.44 -17.72 -16.99
C GLU A 24 -15.61 -18.99 -16.99
N VAL A 25 -14.93 -19.25 -15.87
CA VAL A 25 -14.17 -20.47 -15.64
C VAL A 25 -14.56 -21.08 -14.31
N ASP A 26 -14.60 -22.39 -14.23
CA ASP A 26 -14.85 -23.09 -12.97
C ASP A 26 -13.74 -22.75 -11.97
N PHE A 27 -14.12 -22.32 -10.76
CA PHE A 27 -13.19 -22.04 -9.68
C PHE A 27 -13.67 -22.75 -8.41
N PRO A 28 -13.22 -23.99 -8.19
CA PRO A 28 -13.68 -24.76 -7.03
C PRO A 28 -13.10 -24.17 -5.74
N LEU A 29 -13.94 -24.04 -4.71
CA LEU A 29 -13.52 -23.58 -3.38
C LEU A 29 -12.40 -24.45 -2.80
N HIS A 30 -12.48 -25.77 -3.04
CA HIS A 30 -11.43 -26.73 -2.71
C HIS A 30 -10.48 -26.90 -3.90
N GLY A 31 -9.18 -26.67 -3.69
CA GLY A 31 -8.16 -26.84 -4.72
C GLY A 31 -7.94 -25.62 -5.62
N GLY A 32 -8.92 -24.71 -5.73
CA GLY A 32 -8.80 -23.46 -6.50
C GLY A 32 -7.96 -22.39 -5.79
N MET A 33 -7.94 -22.39 -4.46
CA MET A 33 -7.04 -21.56 -3.65
C MET A 33 -6.43 -22.41 -2.53
N ASN A 34 -5.13 -22.68 -2.64
CA ASN A 34 -4.40 -23.52 -1.68
C ASN A 34 -3.49 -22.64 -0.83
N PHE A 35 -3.69 -22.67 0.48
CA PHE A 35 -2.81 -22.03 1.45
C PHE A 35 -1.80 -23.07 1.94
N HIS A 36 -0.52 -22.84 1.65
CA HIS A 36 0.56 -23.69 2.11
C HIS A 36 1.21 -23.08 3.35
N GLU A 37 1.51 -23.91 4.36
CA GLU A 37 2.23 -23.46 5.57
C GLU A 37 3.73 -23.29 5.33
N THR A 38 4.24 -23.77 4.18
CA THR A 38 5.64 -23.71 3.81
C THR A 38 5.90 -22.55 2.85
N ASN A 39 6.99 -21.84 3.10
CA ASN A 39 7.43 -20.74 2.24
C ASN A 39 8.01 -21.27 0.92
N LEU A 40 7.91 -20.45 -0.13
CA LEU A 40 8.65 -20.67 -1.36
C LEU A 40 10.14 -20.31 -1.19
N PRO A 41 11.05 -20.85 -2.02
CA PRO A 41 12.49 -20.80 -1.76
C PRO A 41 13.12 -19.40 -1.68
N LEU A 42 12.58 -18.43 -2.42
CA LEU A 42 13.21 -17.11 -2.58
C LEU A 42 12.70 -16.06 -1.60
N HIS A 43 11.45 -16.17 -1.14
CA HIS A 43 10.84 -15.21 -0.22
C HIS A 43 9.62 -15.82 0.50
N GLU A 44 9.38 -15.37 1.73
CA GLU A 44 8.26 -15.83 2.56
C GLU A 44 6.90 -15.52 1.94
N ASN A 45 6.75 -14.31 1.38
CA ASN A 45 5.51 -13.88 0.71
C ASN A 45 5.55 -14.25 -0.78
N GLY A 46 5.36 -15.53 -1.09
CA GLY A 46 5.34 -16.05 -2.45
C GLY A 46 3.97 -16.62 -2.85
N MET A 47 3.59 -16.45 -4.11
CA MET A 47 2.36 -16.98 -4.69
C MET A 47 2.63 -17.54 -6.08
N SER A 48 2.14 -18.76 -6.35
CA SER A 48 2.15 -19.34 -7.69
C SER A 48 0.73 -19.34 -8.28
N ILE A 49 0.60 -18.83 -9.50
CA ILE A 49 -0.66 -18.84 -10.25
C ILE A 49 -0.50 -19.85 -11.39
N SER A 50 -1.37 -20.85 -11.41
CA SER A 50 -1.38 -21.89 -12.44
C SER A 50 -2.71 -21.90 -13.18
N ALA A 51 -2.66 -22.04 -14.50
CA ALA A 51 -3.82 -22.12 -15.38
C ALA A 51 -3.85 -23.49 -16.06
N PHE A 52 -5.02 -24.12 -16.06
CA PHE A 52 -5.25 -25.47 -16.57
C PHE A 52 -6.35 -25.47 -17.63
N ALA A 53 -6.27 -26.41 -18.57
CA ALA A 53 -7.38 -26.79 -19.44
C ALA A 53 -7.66 -28.29 -19.22
N GLY A 54 -8.73 -28.58 -18.45
CA GLY A 54 -8.90 -29.90 -17.86
C GLY A 54 -7.72 -30.23 -16.94
N ASP A 55 -7.13 -31.42 -17.10
CA ASP A 55 -5.95 -31.85 -16.32
C ASP A 55 -4.62 -31.32 -16.85
N LYS A 56 -4.62 -30.61 -17.98
CA LYS A 56 -3.40 -30.13 -18.63
C LYS A 56 -3.02 -28.75 -18.08
N LEU A 57 -1.86 -28.66 -17.45
CA LEU A 57 -1.24 -27.38 -17.10
C LEU A 57 -0.86 -26.62 -18.39
N LEU A 58 -1.44 -25.44 -18.56
CA LEU A 58 -1.14 -24.54 -19.69
C LEU A 58 -0.09 -23.50 -19.34
N TYR A 59 -0.13 -23.01 -18.10
CA TYR A 59 0.74 -21.94 -17.64
C TYR A 59 0.91 -22.02 -16.13
N SER A 60 2.11 -21.71 -15.64
CA SER A 60 2.38 -21.52 -14.23
C SER A 60 3.38 -20.39 -14.08
N LYS A 61 3.13 -19.48 -13.14
CA LYS A 61 4.07 -18.41 -12.83
C LYS A 61 4.06 -18.06 -11.36
N THR A 62 5.26 -17.89 -10.82
CA THR A 62 5.51 -17.58 -9.41
C THR A 62 5.86 -16.10 -9.24
N TYR A 63 5.25 -15.47 -8.25
CA TYR A 63 5.45 -14.08 -7.86
C TYR A 63 5.81 -13.97 -6.39
N TYR A 64 6.61 -12.98 -6.06
CA TYR A 64 7.03 -12.66 -4.71
C TYR A 64 6.69 -11.21 -4.37
N SER A 65 6.06 -10.99 -3.22
CA SER A 65 5.83 -9.67 -2.65
C SER A 65 7.01 -9.30 -1.77
N ILE A 66 7.87 -8.39 -2.24
CA ILE A 66 9.14 -8.02 -1.59
C ILE A 66 9.02 -6.83 -0.63
N GLY A 67 7.79 -6.46 -0.26
CA GLY A 67 7.48 -5.35 0.64
C GLY A 67 7.12 -4.05 -0.08
N GLY A 68 6.42 -3.15 0.61
CA GLY A 68 5.99 -1.85 0.08
C GLY A 68 4.97 -1.89 -1.06
N GLY A 69 4.34 -3.05 -1.31
CA GLY A 69 3.38 -3.26 -2.40
C GLY A 69 4.02 -3.66 -3.74
N PHE A 70 5.34 -3.90 -3.78
CA PHE A 70 6.04 -4.33 -4.98
C PHE A 70 6.00 -5.85 -5.15
N ILE A 71 5.77 -6.30 -6.40
CA ILE A 71 5.72 -7.70 -6.78
C ILE A 71 6.76 -7.95 -7.86
N VAL A 72 7.54 -9.04 -7.70
CA VAL A 72 8.57 -9.47 -8.65
C VAL A 72 8.31 -10.93 -9.01
N ASP A 73 8.46 -11.29 -10.28
CA ASP A 73 8.42 -12.68 -10.70
C ASP A 73 9.72 -13.43 -10.35
N GLU A 74 9.62 -14.74 -10.19
CA GLU A 74 10.74 -15.61 -9.80
C GLU A 74 11.99 -15.39 -10.68
N GLU A 75 11.81 -15.18 -11.99
CA GLU A 75 12.89 -14.98 -12.94
C GLU A 75 13.66 -13.66 -12.74
N ASN A 76 13.04 -12.64 -12.14
CA ASN A 76 13.66 -11.34 -11.88
C ASN A 76 13.93 -11.09 -10.40
N PHE A 77 13.74 -12.09 -9.54
CA PHE A 77 14.03 -11.96 -8.12
C PHE A 77 15.51 -11.64 -7.89
N GLY A 78 15.79 -10.58 -7.11
CA GLY A 78 17.15 -10.12 -6.83
C GLY A 78 17.88 -9.44 -8.00
N LYS A 79 17.25 -9.27 -9.17
CA LYS A 79 17.82 -8.50 -10.28
C LYS A 79 17.52 -7.01 -10.09
N ALA A 80 18.56 -6.18 -10.19
CA ALA A 80 18.37 -4.74 -10.24
C ALA A 80 17.55 -4.37 -11.48
N ALA A 81 16.50 -3.58 -11.32
CA ALA A 81 15.72 -3.06 -12.44
C ALA A 81 16.66 -2.30 -13.38
N SER A 82 16.71 -2.69 -14.66
CA SER A 82 17.66 -2.16 -15.65
C SER A 82 17.40 -0.71 -16.06
N ASN A 83 16.37 -0.07 -15.52
CA ASN A 83 16.06 1.33 -15.80
C ASN A 83 16.86 2.23 -14.87
N GLN A 84 18.12 2.50 -15.23
CA GLN A 84 18.82 3.65 -14.68
C GLN A 84 18.13 4.92 -15.18
N VAL A 85 17.18 5.39 -14.37
CA VAL A 85 16.53 6.68 -14.59
C VAL A 85 17.56 7.76 -14.28
N SER A 86 17.95 8.53 -15.29
CA SER A 86 18.91 9.63 -15.15
C SER A 86 18.22 10.85 -14.55
N VAL A 87 18.60 11.22 -13.33
CA VAL A 87 18.12 12.44 -12.64
C VAL A 87 19.26 13.45 -12.47
N PRO A 88 18.97 14.76 -12.35
CA PRO A 88 19.99 15.80 -12.21
C PRO A 88 20.89 15.65 -10.97
N TYR A 89 20.33 15.21 -9.85
CA TYR A 89 21.04 15.08 -8.57
C TYR A 89 20.92 13.66 -8.02
N PRO A 90 21.62 12.66 -8.61
CA PRO A 90 21.54 11.27 -8.15
C PRO A 90 22.23 11.11 -6.79
N PHE A 91 21.67 10.29 -5.91
CA PHE A 91 22.23 10.02 -4.58
C PHE A 91 21.98 8.58 -4.15
N ASN A 92 22.96 7.97 -3.49
CA ASN A 92 22.84 6.62 -2.89
C ASN A 92 23.05 6.65 -1.37
N SER A 93 23.37 7.80 -0.80
CA SER A 93 23.61 7.98 0.63
C SER A 93 23.17 9.37 1.10
N ALA A 94 22.94 9.49 2.42
CA ALA A 94 22.66 10.79 3.04
C ALA A 94 23.81 11.79 2.84
N ARG A 95 25.05 11.31 2.68
CA ARG A 95 26.22 12.16 2.41
C ARG A 95 26.15 12.80 1.01
N ASP A 96 25.67 12.06 0.01
CA ASP A 96 25.50 12.57 -1.34
C ASP A 96 24.43 13.67 -1.39
N LEU A 97 23.30 13.44 -0.71
CA LEU A 97 22.26 14.46 -0.56
C LEU A 97 22.79 15.76 0.07
N GLN A 98 23.53 15.64 1.17
CA GLN A 98 24.13 16.80 1.84
C GLN A 98 25.15 17.52 0.95
N LYS A 99 25.94 16.78 0.17
CA LYS A 99 26.91 17.34 -0.77
C LYS A 99 26.18 18.18 -1.83
N HIS A 100 25.16 17.62 -2.48
CA HIS A 100 24.38 18.32 -3.50
C HIS A 100 23.65 19.54 -2.94
N CYS A 101 23.06 19.47 -1.74
CA CYS A 101 22.45 20.64 -1.09
C CYS A 101 23.47 21.76 -0.84
N LYS A 102 24.69 21.42 -0.43
CA LYS A 102 25.76 22.40 -0.21
C LYS A 102 26.26 23.03 -1.51
N GLU A 103 26.38 22.23 -2.58
CA GLU A 103 26.89 22.69 -3.88
C GLU A 103 25.87 23.54 -4.65
N THR A 104 24.58 23.20 -4.55
CA THR A 104 23.50 23.89 -5.26
C THR A 104 22.86 25.03 -4.48
N GLY A 105 22.98 25.02 -3.15
CA GLY A 105 22.24 25.92 -2.25
C GLY A 105 20.74 25.58 -2.12
N LEU A 106 20.28 24.47 -2.71
CA LEU A 106 18.89 24.02 -2.60
C LEU A 106 18.64 23.32 -1.26
N SER A 107 17.43 23.50 -0.73
CA SER A 107 16.93 22.66 0.37
C SER A 107 16.79 21.20 -0.08
N LEU A 108 16.71 20.27 0.87
CA LEU A 108 16.50 18.85 0.57
C LEU A 108 15.25 18.63 -0.29
N SER A 109 14.13 19.27 0.06
CA SER A 109 12.89 19.19 -0.71
C SER A 109 13.02 19.83 -2.11
N GLY A 110 13.76 20.94 -2.22
CA GLY A 110 14.04 21.58 -3.50
C GLY A 110 14.84 20.68 -4.43
N LEU A 111 15.85 20.00 -3.90
CA LEU A 111 16.66 19.04 -4.65
C LEU A 111 15.84 17.85 -5.14
N VAL A 112 15.05 17.23 -4.25
CA VAL A 112 14.19 16.09 -4.61
C VAL A 112 13.15 16.52 -5.65
N LEU A 113 12.57 17.73 -5.52
CA LEU A 113 11.65 18.28 -6.50
C LEU A 113 12.30 18.43 -7.89
N GLN A 114 13.57 18.84 -7.98
CA GLN A 114 14.27 18.90 -9.26
C GLN A 114 14.48 17.52 -9.89
N ASN A 115 14.74 16.50 -9.07
CA ASN A 115 14.81 15.12 -9.56
C ASN A 115 13.47 14.61 -10.06
N GLU A 116 12.39 14.87 -9.33
CA GLU A 116 11.03 14.49 -9.75
C GLU A 116 10.58 15.22 -11.02
N LEU A 117 10.91 16.51 -11.15
CA LEU A 117 10.61 17.30 -12.35
C LEU A 117 11.37 16.84 -13.61
N ALA A 118 12.45 16.09 -13.45
CA ALA A 118 13.14 15.48 -14.58
C ALA A 118 12.39 14.25 -15.13
N LEU A 119 11.45 13.69 -14.36
CA LEU A 119 10.71 12.47 -14.68
C LEU A 119 9.23 12.74 -14.98
N HIS A 120 8.67 13.75 -14.31
CA HIS A 120 7.27 14.07 -14.31
C HIS A 120 7.08 15.57 -14.55
N THR A 121 5.94 15.94 -15.14
CA THR A 121 5.55 17.34 -15.23
C THR A 121 5.16 17.90 -13.86
N LYS A 122 5.24 19.23 -13.72
CA LYS A 122 4.84 19.89 -12.47
C LYS A 122 3.36 19.67 -12.16
N GLU A 123 2.53 19.63 -13.19
CA GLU A 123 1.10 19.40 -13.12
C GLU A 123 0.80 18.00 -12.59
N GLU A 124 1.49 16.98 -13.10
CA GLU A 124 1.37 15.58 -12.63
C GLU A 124 1.79 15.45 -11.16
N LEU A 125 2.91 16.07 -10.76
CA LEU A 125 3.37 16.02 -9.38
C LEU A 125 2.37 16.68 -8.42
N ASN A 126 1.86 17.86 -8.77
CA ASN A 126 0.87 18.54 -7.93
C ASN A 126 -0.42 17.73 -7.83
N ALA A 127 -0.91 17.18 -8.95
CA ALA A 127 -2.09 16.33 -8.97
C ALA A 127 -1.89 15.08 -8.10
N HIS A 128 -0.70 14.47 -8.16
CA HIS A 128 -0.35 13.31 -7.35
C HIS A 128 -0.29 13.64 -5.86
N PHE A 129 0.35 14.74 -5.46
CA PHE A 129 0.38 15.17 -4.06
C PHE A 129 -1.01 15.51 -3.54
N SER A 130 -1.85 16.17 -4.33
CA SER A 130 -3.26 16.40 -3.98
C SER A 130 -4.01 15.09 -3.81
N ALA A 131 -3.83 14.12 -4.70
CA ALA A 131 -4.48 12.82 -4.59
C ALA A 131 -4.05 12.06 -3.32
N ILE A 132 -2.75 12.01 -3.01
CA ILE A 132 -2.25 11.40 -1.76
C ILE A 132 -2.85 12.09 -0.54
N TRP A 133 -2.84 13.43 -0.53
CA TRP A 133 -3.40 14.20 0.57
C TRP A 133 -4.88 13.92 0.79
N GLU A 134 -5.69 13.91 -0.28
CA GLU A 134 -7.11 13.61 -0.18
C GLU A 134 -7.38 12.18 0.31
N VAL A 135 -6.56 11.20 -0.09
CA VAL A 135 -6.66 9.82 0.43
C VAL A 135 -6.33 9.78 1.93
N MET A 136 -5.22 10.40 2.35
CA MET A 136 -4.83 10.45 3.77
C MET A 136 -5.89 11.14 4.61
N LYS A 137 -6.37 12.31 4.15
CA LYS A 137 -7.41 13.09 4.82
C LYS A 137 -8.71 12.31 4.92
N SER A 138 -9.15 11.68 3.84
CA SER A 138 -10.37 10.86 3.83
C SER A 138 -10.25 9.66 4.76
N GLY A 139 -9.08 9.00 4.80
CA GLY A 139 -8.82 7.89 5.73
C GLY A 139 -8.86 8.35 7.19
N ILE A 140 -8.25 9.50 7.51
CA ILE A 140 -8.38 10.11 8.84
C ILE A 140 -9.84 10.40 9.16
N GLU A 141 -10.58 11.07 8.26
CA GLU A 141 -11.99 11.43 8.47
C GLU A 141 -12.88 10.20 8.70
N ARG A 142 -12.64 9.08 8.01
CA ARG A 142 -13.34 7.83 8.32
C ARG A 142 -12.93 7.28 9.68
N GLY A 143 -11.64 7.15 9.94
CA GLY A 143 -11.14 6.55 11.18
C GLY A 143 -11.59 7.28 12.45
N ILE A 144 -11.73 8.61 12.40
CA ILE A 144 -12.20 9.40 13.55
C ILE A 144 -13.72 9.37 13.76
N ASN A 145 -14.48 8.87 12.79
CA ASN A 145 -15.95 8.81 12.84
C ASN A 145 -16.48 7.37 12.93
N THR A 146 -15.70 6.37 12.51
CA THR A 146 -16.08 4.97 12.56
C THR A 146 -15.85 4.37 13.94
N GLU A 147 -16.91 3.82 14.52
CA GLU A 147 -16.87 3.10 15.80
C GLU A 147 -16.97 1.59 15.62
N GLY A 148 -16.82 0.85 16.72
CA GLY A 148 -17.03 -0.59 16.76
C GLY A 148 -15.74 -1.38 16.95
N LEU A 149 -15.78 -2.65 16.54
CA LEU A 149 -14.66 -3.59 16.66
C LEU A 149 -13.97 -3.75 15.30
N LEU A 150 -12.64 -3.92 15.33
CA LEU A 150 -11.87 -4.28 14.14
C LEU A 150 -12.22 -5.72 13.70
N PRO A 151 -12.23 -5.99 12.38
CA PRO A 151 -12.44 -7.33 11.87
C PRO A 151 -11.25 -8.23 12.22
N GLY A 152 -11.52 -9.51 12.45
CA GLY A 152 -10.52 -10.51 12.79
C GLY A 152 -10.84 -11.29 14.08
N PRO A 153 -10.01 -12.28 14.43
CA PRO A 153 -10.24 -13.13 15.61
C PRO A 153 -10.05 -12.35 16.92
N MET A 154 -9.22 -11.31 16.90
CA MET A 154 -9.00 -10.41 18.02
C MET A 154 -10.03 -9.29 17.97
N ARG A 155 -11.03 -9.34 18.85
CA ARG A 155 -12.13 -8.35 18.98
C ARG A 155 -11.64 -7.02 19.58
N ILE A 156 -10.75 -6.33 18.87
CA ILE A 156 -10.12 -5.08 19.35
C ILE A 156 -11.07 -3.91 19.08
N PRO A 157 -11.42 -3.10 20.09
CA PRO A 157 -12.25 -1.92 19.90
C PRO A 157 -11.46 -0.78 19.25
N ARG A 158 -12.12 -0.06 18.35
CA ARG A 158 -11.64 1.21 17.79
C ARG A 158 -11.60 2.28 18.88
N ARG A 159 -10.53 3.07 18.92
CA ARG A 159 -10.26 4.08 19.94
C ARG A 159 -10.26 5.50 19.39
N ALA A 160 -9.99 5.69 18.09
CA ALA A 160 -9.81 7.02 17.50
C ALA A 160 -11.05 7.91 17.67
N ALA A 161 -12.26 7.38 17.40
CA ALA A 161 -13.51 8.14 17.52
C ALA A 161 -13.81 8.60 18.96
N ALA A 162 -13.59 7.73 19.95
CA ALA A 162 -13.78 8.08 21.37
C ALA A 162 -12.75 9.12 21.83
N LEU A 163 -11.48 8.97 21.43
CA LEU A 163 -10.42 9.92 21.77
C LEU A 163 -10.68 11.30 21.16
N ARG A 164 -11.12 11.37 19.90
CA ARG A 164 -11.51 12.64 19.27
C ARG A 164 -12.59 13.38 20.06
N ARG A 165 -13.63 12.69 20.54
CA ARG A 165 -14.70 13.34 21.35
C ARG A 165 -14.17 13.96 22.63
N MET A 166 -13.26 13.24 23.31
CA MET A 166 -12.61 13.76 24.52
C MET A 166 -11.75 14.99 24.20
N LEU A 167 -10.96 14.94 23.14
CA LEU A 167 -10.08 16.05 22.74
C LEU A 167 -10.87 17.29 22.35
N VAL A 168 -11.89 17.16 21.49
CA VAL A 168 -12.71 18.31 21.05
C VAL A 168 -13.43 18.99 22.22
N THR A 169 -13.81 18.22 23.24
CA THR A 169 -14.52 18.75 24.41
C THR A 169 -13.56 19.49 25.36
N ASN A 170 -12.32 19.01 25.50
CA ASN A 170 -11.32 19.57 26.40
C ASN A 170 -10.48 20.70 25.78
N ASP A 171 -10.51 20.85 24.45
CA ASP A 171 -9.66 21.79 23.68
C ASP A 171 -9.79 23.26 24.12
N LYS A 172 -10.97 23.69 24.56
CA LYS A 172 -11.21 25.10 24.95
C LYS A 172 -10.78 25.44 26.37
N ASN A 173 -10.59 24.44 27.22
CA ASN A 173 -10.44 24.62 28.67
C ASN A 173 -9.09 24.16 29.20
N ASN A 174 -8.20 23.65 28.35
CA ASN A 174 -6.95 23.06 28.77
C ASN A 174 -5.77 23.55 27.92
N THR A 175 -4.75 24.10 28.57
CA THR A 175 -3.51 24.60 27.95
C THR A 175 -2.34 23.65 28.20
N ASP A 176 -2.64 22.36 28.42
CA ASP A 176 -1.63 21.33 28.61
C ASP A 176 -0.90 21.03 27.28
N PRO A 177 0.43 21.23 27.20
CA PRO A 177 1.23 20.86 26.03
C PRO A 177 1.08 19.40 25.59
N MET A 178 0.68 18.50 26.49
CA MET A 178 0.47 17.08 26.17
C MET A 178 -0.71 16.85 25.21
N MET A 179 -1.65 17.80 25.10
CA MET A 179 -2.80 17.67 24.20
C MET A 179 -2.40 17.55 22.72
N VAL A 180 -1.29 18.18 22.31
CA VAL A 180 -0.78 18.06 20.94
C VAL A 180 -0.37 16.61 20.65
N VAL A 181 0.21 15.92 21.63
CA VAL A 181 0.60 14.51 21.50
C VAL A 181 -0.64 13.63 21.38
N ASP A 182 -1.70 13.91 22.13
CA ASP A 182 -2.95 13.16 22.03
C ASP A 182 -3.64 13.34 20.67
N TRP A 183 -3.60 14.54 20.09
CA TRP A 183 -4.08 14.77 18.72
C TRP A 183 -3.28 13.96 17.70
N ILE A 184 -1.95 13.92 17.81
CA ILE A 184 -1.08 13.10 16.94
C ILE A 184 -1.42 11.62 17.09
N ASN A 185 -1.55 11.13 18.32
CA ASN A 185 -1.91 9.74 18.61
C ASN A 185 -3.28 9.39 18.03
N MET A 186 -4.24 10.31 18.14
CA MET A 186 -5.59 10.14 17.59
C MET A 186 -5.54 9.99 16.06
N TYR A 187 -4.80 10.84 15.36
CA TYR A 187 -4.65 10.73 13.90
C TYR A 187 -3.93 9.43 13.48
N ALA A 188 -2.88 9.03 14.20
CA ALA A 188 -2.18 7.77 13.95
C ALA A 188 -3.09 6.56 14.16
N LEU A 189 -3.91 6.56 15.21
CA LEU A 189 -4.89 5.50 15.46
C LEU A 189 -5.96 5.47 14.38
N ALA A 190 -6.49 6.62 13.95
CA ALA A 190 -7.53 6.69 12.93
C ALA A 190 -7.11 6.00 11.63
N VAL A 191 -5.91 6.30 11.14
CA VAL A 191 -5.38 5.70 9.90
C VAL A 191 -5.08 4.22 10.07
N ASN A 192 -4.50 3.82 11.21
CA ASN A 192 -4.18 2.42 11.47
C ASN A 192 -5.44 1.55 11.64
N GLU A 193 -6.48 2.08 12.28
CA GLU A 193 -7.76 1.40 12.47
C GLU A 193 -8.52 1.24 11.14
N GLU A 194 -8.50 2.24 10.26
CA GLU A 194 -9.05 2.11 8.91
C GLU A 194 -8.30 1.07 8.08
N ASN A 195 -6.96 1.11 8.09
CA ASN A 195 -6.14 0.12 7.39
C ASN A 195 -6.40 -1.31 7.91
N ALA A 196 -6.51 -1.49 9.23
CA ALA A 196 -6.81 -2.79 9.82
C ALA A 196 -8.22 -3.31 9.47
N ALA A 197 -9.14 -2.41 9.12
CA ALA A 197 -10.48 -2.77 8.69
C ALA A 197 -10.63 -2.93 7.16
N GLY A 198 -9.56 -2.72 6.39
CA GLY A 198 -9.56 -2.80 4.93
C GLY A 198 -10.20 -1.59 4.23
N GLY A 199 -10.20 -0.42 4.88
CA GLY A 199 -10.74 0.84 4.35
C GLY A 199 -9.78 1.70 3.56
#